data_AF-A0A1G8K1I3-F1
#
_entry.id   AF-A0A1G8K1I3-F1
#
_cell.length_a   1.000
_cell.length_b   1.000
_cell.length_c   1.000
_cell.angle_alpha   90.00
_cell.angle_beta   90.00
_cell.angle_gamma   90.00
#
_symmetry.space_group_name_H-M   'P 1'
#
loop_
_entity.id
_entity.type
_entity.pdbx_description
1 polymer ?
#
loop_
_entity_poly.entity_id
_entity_poly.type
_entity_poly.pdbx_seq_one_letter_code
_entity_poly.pdbx_strand_id
1 'polypeptide(L)'
;MGDEHDFGLSMAGTRPWYDVTMEHFMAWAELPKSPINYSLRQSINAARSLWPQALAASPMAEPHKQALQTHWRALQADFRIEA
;
A
#
# COMPACT_ATOMS: atom_id res chain seq x y z
N MET A 1 17.19 5.58 13.48
CA MET A 1 16.58 5.68 12.14
C MET A 1 15.38 4.76 12.21
N GLY A 2 14.16 5.31 12.18
CA GLY A 2 12.95 4.53 12.46
C GLY A 2 12.70 3.56 11.33
N ASP A 3 12.66 2.27 11.66
CA ASP A 3 12.33 1.21 10.73
C ASP A 3 10.91 1.45 10.20
N GLU A 4 10.81 1.95 8.96
CA GLU A 4 9.55 2.07 8.21
C GLU A 4 9.12 0.68 7.70
N HIS A 5 9.05 -0.26 8.65
CA HIS A 5 8.76 -1.68 8.40
C HIS A 5 7.37 -2.04 8.90
N ASP A 6 6.85 -1.35 9.91
CA ASP A 6 5.63 -1.72 10.61
C ASP A 6 4.49 -0.71 10.41
N PHE A 7 3.25 -1.21 10.38
CA PHE A 7 2.07 -0.35 10.54
C PHE A 7 2.05 0.31 11.93
N GLY A 8 1.55 1.55 12.01
CA GLY A 8 1.24 2.20 13.29
C GLY A 8 0.09 1.51 14.06
N LEU A 9 -0.64 0.60 13.41
CA LEU A 9 -1.73 -0.19 13.99
C LEU A 9 -1.67 -1.63 13.47
N SER A 10 -1.63 -2.62 14.36
CA SER A 10 -1.46 -4.04 14.01
C SER A 10 -2.67 -4.58 13.24
N MET A 11 -2.47 -5.05 12.00
CA MET A 11 -3.55 -5.65 11.19
C MET A 11 -3.55 -7.17 11.33
N ALA A 12 -4.48 -7.70 12.11
CA ALA A 12 -4.67 -9.15 12.33
C ALA A 12 -3.39 -9.92 12.76
N GLY A 13 -2.48 -9.25 13.49
CA GLY A 13 -1.22 -9.83 13.95
C GLY A 13 -0.04 -9.69 12.98
N THR A 14 -0.27 -9.18 11.78
CA THR A 14 0.77 -8.86 10.79
C THR A 14 1.12 -7.37 10.89
N ARG A 15 2.39 -7.08 11.13
CA ARG A 15 2.95 -5.71 11.18
C ARG A 15 3.76 -5.32 9.95
N PRO A 16 4.50 -6.24 9.27
CA PRO A 16 5.33 -5.85 8.14
C PRO A 16 4.52 -5.44 6.91
N TRP A 17 4.76 -4.25 6.36
CA TRP A 17 4.15 -3.78 5.11
C TRP A 17 4.28 -4.78 3.94
N TYR A 18 5.42 -5.46 3.89
CA TYR A 18 5.80 -6.34 2.79
C TYR A 18 5.18 -7.74 2.89
N ASP A 19 4.55 -8.09 4.01
CA ASP A 19 3.91 -9.41 4.22
C ASP A 19 2.38 -9.34 4.18
N VAL A 20 1.81 -8.14 4.15
CA VAL A 20 0.36 -7.94 4.14
C VAL A 20 -0.21 -8.23 2.75
N THR A 21 -1.21 -9.10 2.72
CA THR A 21 -2.01 -9.45 1.53
C THR A 21 -3.45 -8.98 1.71
N MET A 22 -4.24 -9.03 0.63
CA MET A 22 -5.67 -8.71 0.69
C MET A 22 -6.41 -9.59 1.72
N GLU A 23 -5.95 -10.82 1.93
CA GLU A 23 -6.53 -11.76 2.91
C GLU A 23 -6.35 -11.28 4.35
N HIS A 24 -5.17 -10.76 4.69
CA HIS A 24 -4.91 -10.18 6.01
C HIS A 24 -5.83 -8.99 6.31
N PHE A 25 -6.06 -8.12 5.32
CA PHE A 25 -7.01 -7.00 5.44
C PHE A 25 -8.45 -7.48 5.66
N MET A 26 -8.89 -8.49 4.91
CA MET A 26 -10.23 -9.06 5.06
C MET A 26 -10.41 -9.80 6.39
N ALA A 27 -9.35 -10.44 6.92
CA ALA A 27 -9.37 -11.08 8.22
C ALA A 27 -9.46 -10.05 9.35
N TRP A 28 -8.73 -8.94 9.25
CA TRP A 28 -8.76 -7.86 10.24
C TRP A 28 -10.10 -7.15 10.31
N ALA A 29 -10.76 -6.94 9.17
CA ALA A 29 -11.92 -6.05 9.13
C ALA A 29 -13.16 -6.60 9.86
N GLU A 30 -13.24 -7.91 10.18
CA GLU A 30 -14.36 -8.58 10.88
C GLU A 30 -15.78 -8.20 10.36
N LEU A 31 -15.86 -7.71 9.13
CA LEU A 31 -17.04 -7.10 8.51
C LEU A 31 -17.38 -7.85 7.21
N PRO A 32 -18.55 -7.60 6.60
CA PRO A 32 -18.91 -8.22 5.33
C PRO A 32 -17.82 -8.00 4.27
N LYS A 33 -17.24 -9.10 3.78
CA LYS A 33 -16.05 -9.07 2.91
C LYS A 33 -16.30 -8.38 1.57
N SER A 34 -17.54 -8.40 1.06
CA SER A 34 -17.89 -7.87 -0.25
C SER A 34 -17.68 -6.35 -0.40
N PRO A 35 -18.29 -5.47 0.43
CA PRO A 35 -18.09 -4.02 0.32
C PRO A 35 -16.66 -3.57 0.63
N ILE A 36 -15.97 -4.25 1.54
CA ILE A 36 -14.57 -3.95 1.87
C ILE A 36 -13.65 -4.32 0.73
N ASN A 37 -13.80 -5.52 0.16
CA ASN A 37 -13.02 -5.95 -0.98
C ASN A 37 -13.23 -5.02 -2.18
N TYR A 38 -14.47 -4.61 -2.44
CA TYR A 38 -14.77 -3.63 -3.48
C TYR A 38 -14.05 -2.31 -3.23
N SER A 39 -14.20 -1.74 -2.04
CA SER A 39 -13.60 -0.44 -1.68
C SER A 39 -12.07 -0.50 -1.75
N LEU A 40 -11.45 -1.57 -1.25
CA LEU A 40 -10.00 -1.77 -1.31
C LEU A 40 -9.51 -1.88 -2.75
N ARG A 41 -10.18 -2.66 -3.60
CA ARG A 41 -9.83 -2.76 -5.03
C ARG A 41 -9.97 -1.43 -5.74
N GLN A 42 -11.03 -0.66 -5.47
CA GLN A 42 -11.20 0.67 -6.04
C GLN A 42 -10.06 1.61 -5.62
N SER A 43 -9.70 1.62 -4.33
CA SER A 43 -8.61 2.44 -3.81
C SER A 43 -7.26 2.08 -4.44
N ILE A 44 -6.94 0.79 -4.57
CA ILE A 44 -5.68 0.37 -5.20
C ILE A 44 -5.65 0.67 -6.70
N ASN A 45 -6.77 0.52 -7.40
CA ASN A 45 -6.85 0.91 -8.81
C ASN A 45 -6.71 2.43 -9.00
N ALA A 46 -7.31 3.23 -8.12
CA ALA A 46 -7.14 4.68 -8.11
C ALA A 46 -5.68 5.05 -7.80
N ALA A 47 -5.04 4.39 -6.84
CA ALA A 47 -3.63 4.60 -6.55
C ALA A 47 -2.75 4.28 -7.76
N ARG A 48 -2.93 3.12 -8.40
CA ARG A 48 -2.16 2.72 -9.59
C ARG A 48 -2.31 3.69 -10.77
N SER A 49 -3.49 4.30 -10.93
CA SER A 49 -3.74 5.24 -12.03
C SER A 49 -3.28 6.67 -11.73
N LEU A 50 -3.44 7.15 -10.50
CA LEU A 50 -3.21 8.55 -10.15
C LEU A 50 -1.83 8.80 -9.53
N TRP A 51 -1.33 7.86 -8.73
CA TRP A 51 -0.12 8.05 -7.93
C TRP A 51 1.17 8.23 -8.77
N PRO A 52 1.41 7.48 -9.86
CA PRO A 52 2.64 7.65 -10.65
C PRO A 52 2.77 9.07 -11.21
N GLN A 53 1.66 9.63 -11.72
CA GLN A 53 1.64 10.99 -12.24
C GLN A 53 1.77 12.03 -11.11
N ALA A 54 1.10 11.81 -9.97
CA ALA A 54 1.21 12.70 -8.81
C ALA A 54 2.63 12.74 -8.24
N LEU A 55 3.33 11.60 -8.21
CA LEU A 55 4.72 11.52 -7.77
C LEU A 55 5.66 12.25 -8.74
N ALA A 56 5.45 12.08 -10.05
CA ALA A 56 6.22 12.78 -11.07
C ALA A 56 6.09 14.30 -10.94
N ALA A 57 4.84 14.79 -10.77
CA ALA A 57 4.52 16.21 -10.62
C ALA A 57 4.90 16.81 -9.24
N SER A 58 5.30 15.97 -8.28
CA SER A 58 5.61 16.42 -6.92
C SER A 58 6.89 17.30 -6.89
N PRO A 59 6.93 18.37 -6.08
CA PRO A 59 8.13 19.18 -5.88
C PRO A 59 9.19 18.51 -4.99
N MET A 60 8.98 17.25 -4.57
CA MET A 60 9.94 16.49 -3.77
C MET A 60 11.28 16.28 -4.50
N ALA A 61 12.35 16.19 -3.72
CA ALA A 61 13.66 15.81 -4.23
C ALA A 61 13.64 14.39 -4.80
N GLU A 62 14.40 14.18 -5.87
CA GLU A 62 14.46 12.90 -6.60
C GLU A 62 14.77 11.68 -5.71
N PRO A 63 15.70 11.75 -4.73
CA PRO A 63 15.97 10.61 -3.85
C PRO A 63 14.75 10.15 -3.06
N HIS A 64 13.88 11.07 -2.65
CA HIS A 64 12.66 10.72 -1.91
C HIS A 64 11.61 10.08 -2.83
N LYS A 65 11.52 10.54 -4.09
CA LYS A 65 10.64 9.92 -5.09
C LYS A 65 11.07 8.48 -5.37
N GLN A 66 12.38 8.25 -5.53
CA GLN A 66 12.94 6.92 -5.74
C GLN A 66 12.73 5.98 -4.55
N ALA A 67 12.88 6.48 -3.32
CA ALA A 67 12.58 5.72 -2.11
C ALA A 67 11.10 5.27 -2.10
N LEU A 68 10.18 6.17 -2.42
CA LEU A 68 8.75 5.86 -2.51
C LEU A 68 8.45 4.83 -3.61
N GLN A 69 9.01 4.97 -4.81
CA GLN A 69 8.87 3.97 -5.88
C GLN A 69 9.37 2.60 -5.44
N THR A 70 10.51 2.56 -4.77
CA THR A 70 11.11 1.32 -4.25
C THR A 70 10.19 0.67 -3.22
N HIS A 71 9.65 1.47 -2.29
CA HIS A 71 8.70 0.99 -1.29
C HIS A 71 7.45 0.38 -1.92
N TRP A 72 6.79 1.09 -2.83
CA TRP A 72 5.58 0.61 -3.51
C TRP A 72 5.82 -0.62 -4.40
N ARG A 73 7.04 -0.78 -4.95
CA ARG A 73 7.44 -1.97 -5.70
C ARG A 73 7.72 -3.18 -4.81
N ALA A 74 8.14 -2.96 -3.56
CA ALA A 74 8.45 -4.02 -2.60
C ALA A 74 7.20 -4.61 -1.93
N LEU A 75 6.04 -3.95 -2.04
CA LEU A 75 4.76 -4.49 -1.54
C LEU A 75 4.32 -5.76 -2.30
N GLN A 76 3.47 -6.55 -1.66
CA GLN A 76 2.83 -7.73 -2.25
C GLN A 76 2.05 -7.40 -3.53
N ALA A 77 1.89 -8.38 -4.42
CA ALA A 77 1.26 -8.19 -5.73
C ALA A 77 -0.14 -7.54 -5.68
N ASP A 78 -0.89 -7.78 -4.61
CA ASP A 78 -2.20 -7.17 -4.37
C ASP A 78 -2.14 -5.63 -4.27
N PHE A 79 -1.03 -5.09 -3.73
CA PHE A 79 -0.85 -3.67 -3.40
C PHE A 79 0.26 -3.00 -4.19
N ARG A 80 1.12 -3.77 -4.86
CA ARG A 80 2.24 -3.27 -5.66
C ARG A 80 1.78 -2.27 -6.71
N ILE A 81 2.55 -1.20 -6.87
CA ILE A 81 2.42 -0.24 -7.96
C ILE A 81 3.69 -0.28 -8.81
N GLU A 82 3.54 -0.60 -10.09
CA GLU A 82 4.61 -0.57 -11.08
C GLU A 82 4.67 0.85 -11.68
N ALA A 83 5.26 1.77 -10.92
CA ALA A 83 5.61 3.12 -11.34
C ALA A 83 7.12 3.24 -11.49
#